data_AF-D9HQ45-F1
#
_entry.id   AF-D9HQ45-F1
#
_cell.length_a   1.000
_cell.length_b   1.000
_cell.length_c   1.000
_cell.angle_alpha   90.00
_cell.angle_beta   90.00
_cell.angle_gamma   90.00
#
_symmetry.space_group_name_H-M   'P 1'
#
loop_
_entity.id
_entity.type
_entity.pdbx_description
1 polymer ?
#
loop_
_entity_poly.entity_id
_entity_poly.type
_entity_poly.pdbx_seq_one_letter_code
_entity_poly.pdbx_strand_id
1 'polypeptide(L)'
;MSWYFYWSIAILTISLDLINTEETCGGHDEEYCTARPLFQKEPEINVFTVATHNNHGLERFLRSAKVYGINVEVLGMGKKWVGGNMDHPGGGQKINLLKQKLKSLEKLEDRDRIILFTDSFDVMFLANLKEIVDKFTNMFVRVLFSAESFCWPDPTLSSKYPDTSMTNAFLNSGGFIGYYSDVMAILNYKKVRNNDDDQLYYTMVYLDEEYRLKHRIALDHDSEIFQNLNGALSDVELVLNSTEDYPYIKNVVSNERPLIVHGNGPSKLKLNQFSNYLANAWSVSKGCKMCDEKYTVLKDDALPNVLMAVFIEQPTPFLEEFLTQIEKVDYH
;
A
#
# COMPACT_ATOMS: atom_id res chain seq x y z
N MET A 1 -25.78 3.41 72.98
CA MET A 1 -24.57 4.03 72.42
C MET A 1 -23.53 2.93 72.25
N SER A 2 -23.42 2.37 71.05
CA SER A 2 -22.37 1.41 70.68
C SER A 2 -21.61 2.00 69.50
N TRP A 3 -20.34 2.29 69.70
CA TRP A 3 -19.44 2.83 68.69
C TRP A 3 -18.71 1.65 68.03
N TYR A 4 -18.97 1.42 66.74
CA TYR A 4 -18.18 0.50 65.93
C TYR A 4 -16.98 1.24 65.35
N PHE A 5 -15.77 0.86 65.78
CA PHE A 5 -14.52 1.27 65.15
C PHE A 5 -14.25 0.39 63.92
N TYR A 6 -14.26 1.00 62.73
CA TYR A 6 -13.74 0.37 61.51
C TYR A 6 -12.22 0.55 61.46
N TRP A 7 -11.47 -0.56 61.42
CA TRP A 7 -10.07 -0.57 61.03
C TRP A 7 -9.98 -0.79 59.52
N SER A 8 -9.55 0.23 58.78
CA SER A 8 -9.22 0.11 57.36
C SER A 8 -7.78 -0.40 57.22
N ILE A 9 -7.60 -1.65 56.78
CA ILE A 9 -6.31 -2.18 56.37
C ILE A 9 -6.07 -1.72 54.93
N ALA A 10 -5.14 -0.78 54.73
CA ALA A 10 -4.64 -0.42 53.41
C ALA A 10 -3.59 -1.45 52.98
N ILE A 11 -3.94 -2.31 52.01
CA ILE A 11 -2.97 -3.18 51.33
C ILE A 11 -2.33 -2.33 50.23
N LEU A 12 -1.12 -1.84 50.50
CA LEU A 12 -0.26 -1.23 49.49
C LEU A 12 0.34 -2.36 48.64
N THR A 13 -0.25 -2.66 47.49
CA THR A 13 0.40 -3.51 46.47
C THR A 13 1.51 -2.70 45.80
N ILE A 14 2.73 -2.85 46.30
CA ILE A 14 3.93 -2.40 45.59
C ILE A 14 4.16 -3.44 44.47
N SER A 15 3.83 -3.09 43.23
CA SER A 15 4.36 -3.81 42.06
C SER A 15 5.84 -3.47 41.99
N LEU A 16 6.68 -4.38 42.49
CA LEU A 16 8.10 -4.40 42.15
C LEU A 16 8.18 -4.94 40.72
N ASP A 17 8.22 -4.04 39.75
CA ASP A 17 8.55 -4.40 38.36
C ASP A 17 10.01 -4.86 38.35
N LEU A 18 10.20 -6.18 38.51
CA LEU A 18 11.46 -6.85 38.24
C LEU A 18 11.74 -6.71 36.75
N ILE A 19 12.64 -5.80 36.39
CA ILE A 19 13.18 -5.66 35.05
C ILE A 19 14.00 -6.92 34.76
N ASN A 20 13.39 -7.89 34.08
CA ASN A 20 14.12 -8.97 33.45
C ASN A 20 14.59 -8.50 32.08
N THR A 21 15.90 -8.53 31.85
CA THR A 21 16.54 -8.33 30.55
C THR A 21 16.87 -9.70 29.95
N GLU A 22 16.44 -9.98 28.72
CA GLU A 22 17.01 -11.08 27.94
C GLU A 22 18.13 -10.52 27.05
N GLU A 23 19.33 -11.08 27.19
CA GLU A 23 20.47 -10.82 26.31
C GLU A 23 20.46 -11.84 25.17
N THR A 24 20.39 -11.38 23.92
CA THR A 24 20.61 -12.22 22.75
C THR A 24 21.91 -11.80 22.07
N CYS A 25 22.93 -12.65 22.14
CA CYS A 25 24.24 -12.43 21.52
C CYS A 25 24.29 -13.08 20.13
N GLY A 26 24.53 -12.27 19.09
CA GLY A 26 24.94 -12.76 17.76
C GLY A 26 26.43 -13.08 17.77
N GLY A 27 26.82 -14.19 17.15
CA GLY A 27 28.18 -14.75 17.23
C GLY A 27 29.30 -13.89 16.61
N HIS A 28 30.47 -14.02 17.25
CA HIS A 28 31.82 -13.57 16.87
C HIS A 28 32.03 -12.06 16.66
N ASP A 29 31.79 -11.27 17.72
CA ASP A 29 32.78 -10.39 18.36
C ASP A 29 32.07 -9.66 19.53
N GLU A 30 32.58 -9.83 20.76
CA GLU A 30 31.92 -9.53 22.06
C GLU A 30 31.77 -8.03 22.42
N GLU A 31 31.50 -7.10 21.50
CA GLU A 31 31.51 -5.67 21.86
C GLU A 31 30.23 -4.85 21.63
N TYR A 32 29.09 -5.45 21.25
CA TYR A 32 27.82 -4.72 21.15
C TYR A 32 26.61 -5.51 21.66
N CYS A 33 26.46 -5.59 22.99
CA CYS A 33 25.18 -5.97 23.61
C CYS A 33 24.25 -4.75 23.65
N THR A 34 23.15 -4.78 22.89
CA THR A 34 22.06 -3.79 23.03
C THR A 34 20.87 -4.44 23.74
N ALA A 35 20.56 -3.96 24.95
CA ALA A 35 19.36 -4.38 25.67
C ALA A 35 18.11 -3.88 24.92
N ARG A 36 17.26 -4.79 24.44
CA ARG A 36 15.92 -4.44 23.94
C ARG A 36 14.94 -4.47 25.11
N PRO A 37 14.18 -3.39 25.39
CA PRO A 37 13.11 -3.43 26.38
C PRO A 37 12.02 -4.41 25.92
N LEU A 38 11.63 -5.35 26.80
CA LEU A 38 10.60 -6.37 26.56
C LEU A 38 9.17 -5.82 26.35
N PHE A 39 8.97 -4.50 26.49
CA PHE A 39 7.72 -3.81 26.16
C PHE A 39 8.00 -2.56 25.33
N GLN A 40 8.35 -2.75 24.06
CA GLN A 40 8.15 -1.68 23.08
C GLN A 40 6.67 -1.64 22.73
N LYS A 41 6.01 -0.52 23.06
CA LYS A 41 4.69 -0.18 22.50
C LYS A 41 4.80 -0.34 20.98
N GLU A 42 3.93 -1.14 20.37
CA GLU A 42 3.93 -1.27 18.91
C GLU A 42 3.82 0.12 18.28
N PRO A 43 4.66 0.44 17.28
CA PRO A 43 4.66 1.76 16.68
C PRO A 43 3.29 2.05 16.09
N GLU A 44 2.75 3.23 16.35
CA GLU A 44 1.50 3.65 15.72
C GLU A 44 1.74 3.81 14.21
N ILE A 45 0.89 3.20 13.38
CA ILE A 45 1.02 3.25 11.93
C ILE A 45 -0.19 3.96 11.33
N ASN A 46 0.06 4.90 10.42
CA ASN A 46 -0.99 5.51 9.61
C ASN A 46 -0.73 5.26 8.13
N VAL A 47 -1.76 4.80 7.44
CA VAL A 47 -1.73 4.53 6.00
C VAL A 47 -2.54 5.59 5.28
N PHE A 48 -1.90 6.26 4.33
CA PHE A 48 -2.51 7.32 3.53
C PHE A 48 -2.47 6.98 2.06
N THR A 49 -3.52 7.39 1.37
CA THR A 49 -3.53 7.46 -0.10
C THR A 49 -4.24 8.73 -0.55
N VAL A 50 -4.16 9.04 -1.84
CA VAL A 50 -4.90 10.16 -2.44
C VAL A 50 -5.85 9.62 -3.49
N ALA A 51 -7.11 10.05 -3.41
CA ALA A 51 -8.11 9.84 -4.44
C ALA A 51 -9.14 10.98 -4.41
N THR A 52 -9.50 11.50 -5.58
CA THR A 52 -10.44 12.63 -5.71
C THR A 52 -11.88 12.20 -5.95
N HIS A 53 -12.08 10.97 -6.41
CA HIS A 53 -13.38 10.37 -6.70
C HIS A 53 -13.30 8.87 -6.49
N ASN A 54 -14.46 8.23 -6.37
CA ASN A 54 -14.54 6.78 -6.34
C ASN A 54 -14.49 6.19 -7.76
N ASN A 55 -13.73 5.13 -7.94
CA ASN A 55 -13.67 4.33 -9.16
C ASN A 55 -13.28 2.89 -8.82
N HIS A 56 -13.37 1.99 -9.80
CA HIS A 56 -13.04 0.57 -9.59
C HIS A 56 -11.59 0.31 -9.11
N GLY A 57 -10.65 1.20 -9.46
CA GLY A 57 -9.27 1.13 -8.98
C GLY A 57 -9.18 1.37 -7.48
N LEU A 58 -9.83 2.44 -6.99
CA LEU A 58 -9.92 2.73 -5.56
C LEU A 58 -10.68 1.65 -4.80
N GLU A 59 -11.78 1.14 -5.36
CA GLU A 59 -12.55 0.04 -4.75
C GLU A 59 -11.70 -1.22 -4.59
N ARG A 60 -10.93 -1.58 -5.62
CA ARG A 60 -9.98 -2.70 -5.56
C ARG A 60 -8.90 -2.48 -4.50
N PHE A 61 -8.32 -1.30 -4.43
CA PHE A 61 -7.32 -0.93 -3.43
C PHE A 61 -7.88 -1.05 -2.00
N LEU A 62 -9.04 -0.44 -1.73
CA LEU A 62 -9.70 -0.49 -0.43
C LEU A 62 -10.16 -1.91 -0.06
N ARG A 63 -10.61 -2.72 -1.04
CA ARG A 63 -10.89 -4.14 -0.83
C ARG A 63 -9.63 -4.88 -0.38
N SER A 64 -8.50 -4.68 -1.07
CA SER A 64 -7.24 -5.34 -0.69
C SER A 64 -6.81 -4.95 0.73
N ALA A 65 -6.89 -3.66 1.08
CA ALA A 65 -6.64 -3.18 2.44
C ALA A 65 -7.54 -3.87 3.48
N LYS A 66 -8.85 -3.95 3.21
CA LYS A 66 -9.82 -4.62 4.09
C LYS A 66 -9.51 -6.11 4.30
N VAL A 67 -9.09 -6.82 3.25
CA VAL A 67 -8.71 -8.24 3.33
C VAL A 67 -7.58 -8.47 4.32
N TYR A 68 -6.63 -7.53 4.39
CA TYR A 68 -5.47 -7.61 5.29
C TYR A 68 -5.62 -6.78 6.57
N GLY A 69 -6.83 -6.30 6.88
CA GLY A 69 -7.11 -5.55 8.11
C GLY A 69 -6.47 -4.17 8.17
N ILE A 70 -6.13 -3.56 7.02
CA ILE A 70 -5.46 -2.27 6.94
C ILE A 70 -6.49 -1.15 6.90
N ASN A 71 -6.41 -0.23 7.87
CA ASN A 71 -7.20 1.00 7.86
C ASN A 71 -6.47 2.08 7.05
N VAL A 72 -7.06 2.49 5.93
CA VAL A 72 -6.49 3.51 5.04
C VAL A 72 -7.31 4.79 5.08
N GLU A 73 -6.64 5.93 5.28
CA GLU A 73 -7.26 7.24 5.15
C GLU A 73 -7.07 7.79 3.72
N VAL A 74 -8.19 7.98 3.02
CA VAL A 74 -8.22 8.51 1.66
C VAL A 74 -8.27 10.04 1.68
N LEU A 75 -7.19 10.67 1.22
CA LEU A 75 -7.06 12.12 1.17
C LEU A 75 -7.61 12.68 -0.15
N GLY A 76 -8.33 13.80 -0.05
CA GLY A 76 -8.78 14.55 -1.22
C GLY A 76 -10.10 14.11 -1.86
N MET A 77 -10.83 13.16 -1.24
CA MET A 77 -12.12 12.69 -1.74
C MET A 77 -13.10 13.86 -1.95
N GLY A 78 -13.75 13.90 -3.12
CA GLY A 78 -14.69 14.96 -3.52
C GLY A 78 -14.04 16.28 -3.93
N LYS A 79 -12.71 16.43 -3.81
CA LYS A 79 -11.99 17.62 -4.28
C LYS A 79 -11.68 17.50 -5.77
N LYS A 80 -11.69 18.63 -6.48
CA LYS A 80 -11.24 18.69 -7.88
C LYS A 80 -9.75 18.31 -7.97
N TRP A 81 -9.43 17.42 -8.91
CA TRP A 81 -8.06 17.14 -9.28
C TRP A 81 -7.47 18.29 -10.09
N VAL A 82 -6.34 18.82 -9.63
CA VAL A 82 -5.56 19.91 -10.22
C VAL A 82 -4.08 19.55 -10.33
N GLY A 83 -3.77 18.25 -10.26
CA GLY A 83 -2.41 17.70 -10.33
C GLY A 83 -1.91 17.40 -11.74
N GLY A 84 -2.55 17.92 -12.79
CA GLY A 84 -2.22 17.57 -14.19
C GLY A 84 -3.03 16.40 -14.72
N ASN A 85 -2.64 15.81 -15.85
CA ASN A 85 -3.35 14.66 -16.46
C ASN A 85 -2.71 13.30 -16.12
N MET A 86 -1.61 13.26 -15.38
CA MET A 86 -0.85 12.04 -15.02
C MET A 86 -0.27 11.24 -16.21
N ASP A 87 -0.61 11.58 -17.46
CA ASP A 87 0.09 11.11 -18.67
C ASP A 87 1.43 11.84 -18.89
N HIS A 88 1.61 12.95 -18.18
CA HIS A 88 2.80 13.80 -18.15
C HIS A 88 3.17 14.13 -16.71
N PRO A 89 4.38 14.67 -16.46
CA PRO A 89 4.81 15.06 -15.12
C PRO A 89 3.76 15.89 -14.37
N GLY A 90 3.46 15.49 -13.13
CA GLY A 90 2.36 16.02 -12.34
C GLY A 90 2.20 15.30 -11.00
N GLY A 91 1.08 15.49 -10.31
CA GLY A 91 0.78 14.80 -9.06
C GLY A 91 1.19 15.52 -7.78
N GLY A 92 1.81 16.70 -7.85
CA GLY A 92 2.21 17.50 -6.69
C GLY A 92 1.07 17.84 -5.70
N GLN A 93 -0.19 17.79 -6.15
CA GLN A 93 -1.37 17.86 -5.27
C GLN A 93 -1.35 16.77 -4.18
N LYS A 94 -0.83 15.58 -4.49
CA LYS A 94 -0.67 14.47 -3.53
C LYS A 94 0.23 14.88 -2.38
N ILE A 95 1.40 15.45 -2.69
CA ILE A 95 2.37 15.95 -1.71
C ILE A 95 1.72 17.00 -0.80
N ASN A 96 1.00 17.97 -1.39
CA ASN A 96 0.34 19.02 -0.63
C ASN A 96 -0.78 18.50 0.28
N LEU A 97 -1.57 17.52 -0.16
CA LEU A 97 -2.60 16.87 0.65
C LEU A 97 -2.00 16.09 1.81
N LEU A 98 -0.97 15.28 1.54
CA LEU A 98 -0.27 14.51 2.57
C LEU A 98 0.38 15.44 3.60
N LYS A 99 1.06 16.49 3.14
CA LYS A 99 1.67 17.51 4.01
C LYS A 99 0.65 18.19 4.92
N GLN A 100 -0.52 18.54 4.40
CA GLN A 100 -1.61 19.10 5.21
C GLN A 100 -2.10 18.11 6.26
N LYS A 101 -2.25 16.83 5.88
CA LYS A 101 -2.67 15.78 6.80
C LYS A 101 -1.65 15.57 7.92
N LEU A 102 -0.36 15.44 7.60
CA LEU A 102 0.68 15.24 8.61
C LEU A 102 0.78 16.41 9.59
N LYS A 103 0.64 17.66 9.12
CA LYS A 103 0.54 18.83 10.03
C LYS A 103 -0.61 18.74 11.04
N SER A 104 -1.73 18.12 10.67
CA SER A 104 -2.84 17.93 11.61
C SER A 104 -2.54 16.90 12.70
N LEU A 105 -1.58 15.99 12.45
CA LEU A 105 -1.14 14.95 13.37
C LEU A 105 0.00 15.40 14.29
N GLU A 106 0.67 16.54 14.01
CA GLU A 106 1.79 17.09 14.79
C GLU A 106 1.46 17.28 16.29
N LYS A 107 0.19 17.40 16.63
CA LYS A 107 -0.30 17.51 18.01
C LYS A 107 -0.15 16.21 18.82
N LEU A 108 0.13 15.10 18.16
CA LEU A 108 0.32 13.79 18.75
C LEU A 108 1.84 13.64 18.90
N GLU A 109 2.37 13.71 20.12
CA GLU A 109 3.81 13.80 20.45
C GLU A 109 4.67 12.59 20.00
N ASP A 110 4.12 11.71 19.15
CA ASP A 110 4.76 10.49 18.68
C ASP A 110 5.56 10.73 17.40
N ARG A 111 6.87 11.00 17.57
CA ARG A 111 7.80 11.19 16.45
C ARG A 111 8.17 9.89 15.73
N ASP A 112 7.98 8.74 16.39
CA ASP A 112 8.36 7.42 15.88
C ASP A 112 7.17 6.67 15.24
N ARG A 113 6.01 7.33 15.15
CA ARG A 113 4.89 6.93 14.32
C ARG A 113 5.34 6.65 12.88
N ILE A 114 4.89 5.55 12.32
CA ILE A 114 5.19 5.13 10.96
C ILE A 114 4.10 5.63 10.02
N ILE A 115 4.52 6.19 8.88
CA ILE A 115 3.66 6.67 7.81
C ILE A 115 3.90 5.80 6.59
N LEU A 116 2.86 5.13 6.11
CA LEU A 116 2.84 4.42 4.84
C LEU A 116 2.00 5.21 3.85
N PHE A 117 2.60 5.62 2.74
CA PHE A 117 1.89 6.28 1.65
C PHE A 117 1.93 5.40 0.41
N THR A 118 0.80 5.27 -0.27
CA THR A 118 0.73 4.67 -1.60
C THR A 118 -0.22 5.46 -2.51
N ASP A 119 -0.04 5.35 -3.81
CA ASP A 119 -1.11 5.59 -4.77
C ASP A 119 -2.27 4.60 -4.53
N SER A 120 -3.43 4.83 -5.16
CA SER A 120 -4.63 4.00 -4.94
C SER A 120 -5.13 3.32 -6.20
N PHE A 121 -5.37 4.07 -7.28
CA PHE A 121 -6.09 3.56 -8.45
C PHE A 121 -5.46 2.33 -9.09
N ASP A 122 -4.15 2.17 -8.97
CA ASP A 122 -3.38 1.05 -9.48
C ASP A 122 -2.42 0.46 -8.44
N VAL A 123 -2.85 0.41 -7.19
CA VAL A 123 -2.10 -0.26 -6.12
C VAL A 123 -2.97 -1.33 -5.47
N MET A 124 -2.34 -2.40 -4.97
CA MET A 124 -2.96 -3.39 -4.09
C MET A 124 -2.04 -3.79 -2.95
N PHE A 125 -2.61 -3.97 -1.77
CA PHE A 125 -1.95 -4.65 -0.65
C PHE A 125 -2.00 -6.16 -0.83
N LEU A 126 -0.91 -6.84 -0.48
CA LEU A 126 -0.73 -8.29 -0.57
C LEU A 126 -0.39 -8.94 0.79
N ALA A 127 -0.24 -8.14 1.84
CA ALA A 127 0.02 -8.57 3.20
C ALA A 127 -0.56 -7.58 4.22
N ASN A 128 -0.54 -7.95 5.50
CA ASN A 128 -0.97 -7.09 6.60
C ASN A 128 0.11 -6.07 6.99
N LEU A 129 -0.27 -5.09 7.80
CA LEU A 129 0.64 -4.03 8.26
C LEU A 129 1.82 -4.55 9.09
N LYS A 130 1.62 -5.62 9.86
CA LYS A 130 2.69 -6.18 10.69
C LYS A 130 3.84 -6.65 9.83
N GLU A 131 3.56 -7.44 8.79
CA GLU A 131 4.57 -7.93 7.84
C GLU A 131 5.29 -6.78 7.13
N ILE A 132 4.55 -5.75 6.69
CA ILE A 132 5.12 -4.57 6.04
C ILE A 132 6.09 -3.83 6.97
N VAL A 133 5.68 -3.62 8.23
CA VAL A 133 6.49 -2.88 9.21
C VAL A 133 7.67 -3.69 9.72
N ASP A 134 7.50 -4.99 9.94
CA ASP A 134 8.60 -5.88 10.30
C ASP A 134 9.69 -5.83 9.22
N LYS A 135 9.30 -5.89 7.93
CA LYS A 135 10.26 -5.82 6.83
C LYS A 135 10.95 -4.46 6.75
N PHE A 136 10.18 -3.36 6.87
CA PHE A 136 10.72 -2.00 6.87
C PHE A 136 11.71 -1.75 8.02
N THR A 137 11.37 -2.20 9.24
CA THR A 137 12.22 -1.98 10.41
C THR A 137 13.50 -2.81 10.37
N ASN A 138 13.48 -3.99 9.75
CA ASN A 138 14.65 -4.84 9.53
C ASN A 138 15.65 -4.29 8.49
N MET A 139 15.25 -3.30 7.68
CA MET A 139 16.15 -2.63 6.74
C MET A 139 17.02 -1.54 7.41
N PHE A 140 16.76 -1.20 8.68
CA PHE A 140 17.52 -0.18 9.46
C PHE A 140 17.58 1.22 8.82
N VAL A 141 16.64 1.54 7.94
CA VAL A 141 16.47 2.85 7.30
C VAL A 141 15.41 3.69 8.03
N ARG A 142 15.31 4.99 7.70
CA ARG A 142 14.23 5.83 8.27
C ARG A 142 13.10 6.14 7.30
N VAL A 143 13.42 6.15 6.00
CA VAL A 143 12.43 6.28 4.92
C VAL A 143 12.85 5.35 3.79
N LEU A 144 11.92 4.51 3.35
CA LEU A 144 12.08 3.61 2.22
C LEU A 144 11.09 4.01 1.13
N PHE A 145 11.61 4.37 -0.05
CA PHE A 145 10.80 4.54 -1.24
C PHE A 145 10.77 3.25 -2.05
N SER A 146 9.68 3.02 -2.77
CA SER A 146 9.66 1.99 -3.81
C SER A 146 10.69 2.30 -4.89
N ALA A 147 11.25 1.27 -5.53
CA ALA A 147 12.23 1.41 -6.60
C ALA A 147 11.67 0.91 -7.94
N GLU A 148 12.17 1.45 -9.04
CA GLU A 148 11.83 1.03 -10.41
C GLU A 148 13.06 1.06 -11.34
N SER A 149 12.92 0.44 -12.50
CA SER A 149 13.98 0.31 -13.50
C SER A 149 14.22 1.57 -14.34
N PHE A 150 13.28 2.53 -14.36
CA PHE A 150 13.36 3.72 -15.19
C PHE A 150 13.62 4.99 -14.39
N CYS A 151 14.59 5.80 -14.82
CA CYS A 151 14.79 7.14 -14.28
C CYS A 151 13.80 8.10 -14.96
N TRP A 152 12.67 8.34 -14.29
CA TRP A 152 11.60 9.21 -14.76
C TRP A 152 11.32 10.32 -13.73
N PRO A 153 10.92 11.54 -14.13
CA PRO A 153 10.71 12.00 -15.51
C PRO A 153 11.95 12.51 -16.24
N ASP A 154 13.07 12.71 -15.55
CA ASP A 154 14.31 13.24 -16.13
C ASP A 154 15.43 12.18 -16.15
N PRO A 155 15.64 11.48 -17.29
CA PRO A 155 16.66 10.44 -17.40
C PRO A 155 18.09 10.94 -17.20
N THR A 156 18.34 12.24 -17.35
CA THR A 156 19.69 12.83 -17.18
C THR A 156 20.17 12.76 -15.73
N LEU A 157 19.26 12.54 -14.78
CA LEU A 157 19.56 12.37 -13.37
C LEU A 157 20.07 10.97 -13.02
N SER A 158 19.99 10.00 -13.92
CA SER A 158 20.41 8.60 -13.68
C SER A 158 21.83 8.48 -13.14
N SER A 159 22.78 9.26 -13.68
CA SER A 159 24.19 9.23 -13.26
C SER A 159 24.45 9.78 -11.85
N LYS A 160 23.45 10.44 -11.24
CA LYS A 160 23.54 10.95 -9.87
C LYS A 160 23.06 9.93 -8.84
N TYR A 161 22.43 8.84 -9.26
CA TYR A 161 22.00 7.80 -8.34
C TYR A 161 23.22 7.05 -7.77
N PRO A 162 23.21 6.70 -6.47
CA PRO A 162 24.38 6.10 -5.81
C PRO A 162 24.77 4.72 -6.34
N ASP A 163 23.76 3.91 -6.69
CA ASP A 163 23.97 2.55 -7.18
C ASP A 163 23.07 2.28 -8.39
N THR A 164 23.67 2.33 -9.58
CA THR A 164 23.00 2.03 -10.84
C THR A 164 23.20 0.59 -11.30
N SER A 165 23.83 -0.27 -10.49
CA SER A 165 24.03 -1.68 -10.82
C SER A 165 22.82 -2.55 -10.48
N MET A 166 21.94 -2.05 -9.61
CA MET A 166 20.69 -2.70 -9.21
C MET A 166 19.65 -2.73 -10.35
N THR A 167 18.86 -3.80 -10.43
CA THR A 167 17.75 -3.92 -11.41
C THR A 167 16.75 -2.76 -11.27
N ASN A 168 16.42 -2.39 -10.04
CA ASN A 168 15.58 -1.23 -9.73
C ASN A 168 16.44 -0.13 -9.10
N ALA A 169 17.17 0.61 -9.93
CA ALA A 169 18.11 1.63 -9.47
C ALA A 169 17.44 2.96 -9.07
N PHE A 170 16.21 3.23 -9.53
CA PHE A 170 15.63 4.57 -9.47
C PHE A 170 14.42 4.63 -8.53
N LEU A 171 14.18 5.81 -7.95
CA LEU A 171 13.06 6.04 -7.03
C LEU A 171 11.72 5.92 -7.77
N ASN A 172 10.68 5.41 -7.12
CA ASN A 172 9.28 5.56 -7.51
C ASN A 172 8.46 6.13 -6.33
N SER A 173 7.69 7.19 -6.58
CA SER A 173 6.93 7.96 -5.60
C SER A 173 5.53 7.42 -5.30
N GLY A 174 5.08 6.40 -6.04
CA GLY A 174 3.77 5.76 -5.86
C GLY A 174 3.68 4.88 -4.61
N GLY A 175 4.79 4.65 -3.91
CA GLY A 175 4.81 3.96 -2.62
C GLY A 175 6.04 4.33 -1.80
N PHE A 176 5.85 4.65 -0.52
CA PHE A 176 6.93 4.80 0.45
C PHE A 176 6.46 4.58 1.88
N ILE A 177 7.37 4.20 2.75
CA ILE A 177 7.15 4.04 4.19
C ILE A 177 8.26 4.74 4.97
N GLY A 178 7.92 5.40 6.07
CA GLY A 178 8.94 6.07 6.89
C GLY A 178 8.44 6.60 8.21
N TYR A 179 9.36 6.99 9.07
CA TYR A 179 9.01 7.64 10.34
C TYR A 179 8.46 9.05 10.10
N TYR A 180 7.46 9.44 10.89
CA TYR A 180 6.73 10.69 10.74
C TYR A 180 7.65 11.91 10.66
N SER A 181 8.65 12.02 11.55
CA SER A 181 9.59 13.14 11.56
C SER A 181 10.34 13.32 10.24
N ASP A 182 10.76 12.22 9.63
CA ASP A 182 11.58 12.20 8.42
C ASP A 182 10.72 12.40 7.18
N VAL A 183 9.55 11.77 7.12
CA VAL A 183 8.56 12.04 6.06
C VAL A 183 8.16 13.51 6.08
N MET A 184 7.90 14.09 7.25
CA MET A 184 7.56 15.50 7.37
C MET A 184 8.72 16.41 6.95
N ALA A 185 9.97 16.07 7.27
CA ALA A 185 11.15 16.80 6.78
C ALA A 185 11.27 16.74 5.25
N ILE A 186 11.05 15.58 4.63
CA ILE A 186 11.04 15.39 3.17
C ILE A 186 9.95 16.23 2.50
N LEU A 187 8.72 16.22 3.04
CA LEU A 187 7.61 17.04 2.52
C LEU A 187 7.83 18.55 2.70
N ASN A 188 8.81 18.96 3.51
CA ASN A 188 9.19 20.36 3.72
C ASN A 188 10.46 20.79 2.97
N TYR A 189 11.11 19.88 2.21
CA TYR A 189 12.33 20.18 1.46
C TYR A 189 12.20 21.41 0.56
N LYS A 190 11.13 21.50 -0.24
CA LYS A 190 10.83 22.69 -1.06
C LYS A 190 9.32 22.91 -1.19
N LYS A 191 8.93 24.12 -1.61
CA LYS A 191 7.53 24.38 -2.00
C LYS A 191 7.23 23.66 -3.32
N VAL A 192 6.05 23.07 -3.42
CA VAL A 192 5.57 22.34 -4.60
C VAL A 192 4.19 22.83 -5.01
N ARG A 193 4.00 23.14 -6.29
CA ARG A 193 2.68 23.47 -6.84
C ARG A 193 1.89 22.19 -7.06
N ASN A 194 0.56 22.30 -7.11
CA ASN A 194 -0.29 21.11 -7.28
C ASN A 194 -0.01 20.37 -8.60
N ASN A 195 0.36 21.08 -9.65
CA ASN A 195 0.66 20.53 -10.97
C ASN A 195 2.16 20.29 -11.21
N ASP A 196 3.03 20.53 -10.23
CA ASP A 196 4.42 20.09 -10.32
C ASP A 196 4.47 18.56 -10.19
N ASP A 197 5.57 17.96 -10.63
CA ASP A 197 5.75 16.51 -10.63
C ASP A 197 6.16 15.98 -9.25
N ASP A 198 5.40 15.04 -8.71
CA ASP A 198 5.67 14.47 -7.39
C ASP A 198 6.87 13.54 -7.40
N GLN A 199 7.01 12.72 -8.44
CA GLN A 199 8.18 11.89 -8.65
C GLN A 199 9.49 12.71 -8.65
N LEU A 200 9.59 13.73 -9.50
CA LEU A 200 10.75 14.60 -9.60
C LEU A 200 11.01 15.34 -8.28
N TYR A 201 9.96 15.69 -7.53
CA TYR A 201 10.13 16.24 -6.19
C TYR A 201 10.92 15.28 -5.30
N TYR A 202 10.48 14.04 -5.17
CA TYR A 202 11.13 13.05 -4.30
C TYR A 202 12.49 12.59 -4.85
N THR A 203 12.65 12.46 -6.16
CA THR A 203 13.95 12.21 -6.80
C THR A 203 14.96 13.29 -6.43
N MET A 204 14.59 14.57 -6.49
CA MET A 204 15.50 15.65 -6.11
C MET A 204 15.85 15.64 -4.62
N VAL A 205 14.94 15.19 -3.75
CA VAL A 205 15.25 14.98 -2.32
C VAL A 205 16.23 13.83 -2.13
N TYR A 206 16.03 12.71 -2.83
CA TYR A 206 16.91 11.54 -2.74
C TYR A 206 18.32 11.80 -3.30
N LEU A 207 18.42 12.58 -4.38
CA LEU A 207 19.70 12.94 -5.00
C LEU A 207 20.47 14.02 -4.24
N ASP A 208 19.85 14.68 -3.27
CA ASP A 208 20.53 15.55 -2.32
C ASP A 208 21.24 14.67 -1.28
N GLU A 209 22.56 14.51 -1.44
CA GLU A 209 23.35 13.60 -0.62
C GLU A 209 23.27 13.91 0.88
N GLU A 210 23.31 15.19 1.26
CA GLU A 210 23.20 15.60 2.66
C GLU A 210 21.83 15.19 3.23
N TYR A 211 20.76 15.46 2.49
CA TYR A 211 19.40 15.12 2.91
C TYR A 211 19.18 13.60 2.97
N ARG A 212 19.66 12.86 1.96
CA ARG A 212 19.57 11.40 1.89
C ARG A 212 20.27 10.73 3.06
N LEU A 213 21.49 11.15 3.39
CA LEU A 213 22.27 10.58 4.50
C LEU A 213 21.65 10.97 5.85
N LYS A 214 21.27 12.24 6.04
CA LYS A 214 20.67 12.74 7.28
C LYS A 214 19.38 12.00 7.63
N HIS A 215 18.52 11.77 6.65
CA HIS A 215 17.23 11.11 6.83
C HIS A 215 17.26 9.61 6.50
N ARG A 216 18.44 9.02 6.31
CA ARG A 216 18.63 7.60 5.96
C ARG A 216 17.59 7.11 4.94
N ILE A 217 17.48 7.85 3.84
CA ILE A 217 16.54 7.56 2.76
C ILE A 217 17.13 6.44 1.90
N ALA A 218 16.38 5.37 1.70
CA ALA A 218 16.75 4.23 0.87
C ALA A 218 15.68 3.92 -0.17
N LEU A 219 16.05 3.11 -1.15
CA LEU A 219 15.15 2.57 -2.16
C LEU A 219 15.01 1.05 -1.96
N ASP A 220 13.82 0.54 -2.19
CA ASP A 220 13.52 -0.89 -2.15
C ASP A 220 13.97 -1.59 -3.44
N HIS A 221 15.28 -1.72 -3.60
CA HIS A 221 15.90 -2.19 -4.84
C HIS A 221 15.47 -3.62 -5.22
N ASP A 222 15.29 -4.48 -4.22
CA ASP A 222 14.96 -5.91 -4.42
C ASP A 222 13.45 -6.18 -4.42
N SER A 223 12.61 -5.13 -4.40
CA SER A 223 11.15 -5.26 -4.33
C SER A 223 10.69 -6.09 -3.13
N GLU A 224 11.34 -5.87 -2.00
CA GLU A 224 11.09 -6.56 -0.76
C GLU A 224 9.68 -6.25 -0.21
N ILE A 225 9.27 -4.98 -0.29
CA ILE A 225 7.97 -4.48 0.14
C ILE A 225 7.15 -4.05 -1.07
N PHE A 226 7.74 -3.28 -1.99
CA PHE A 226 7.07 -2.64 -3.11
C PHE A 226 7.49 -3.25 -4.44
N GLN A 227 6.53 -3.82 -5.18
CA GLN A 227 6.72 -4.24 -6.57
C GLN A 227 6.09 -3.25 -7.53
N ASN A 228 6.91 -2.44 -8.18
CA ASN A 228 6.50 -1.67 -9.36
C ASN A 228 6.51 -2.60 -10.59
N LEU A 229 5.46 -2.58 -11.40
CA LEU A 229 5.30 -3.50 -12.53
C LEU A 229 5.88 -2.97 -13.84
N ASN A 230 6.00 -1.65 -14.02
CA ASN A 230 6.58 -1.09 -15.24
C ASN A 230 8.08 -1.44 -15.31
N GLY A 231 8.50 -2.08 -16.41
CA GLY A 231 9.89 -2.53 -16.58
C GLY A 231 10.22 -3.87 -15.95
N ALA A 232 9.41 -4.38 -15.02
CA ALA A 232 9.65 -5.63 -14.27
C ALA A 232 8.62 -6.74 -14.56
N LEU A 233 7.87 -6.65 -15.67
CA LEU A 233 6.81 -7.61 -15.99
C LEU A 233 7.31 -9.06 -16.15
N SER A 234 8.52 -9.24 -16.66
CA SER A 234 9.20 -10.54 -16.79
C SER A 234 9.68 -11.10 -15.46
N ASP A 235 9.86 -10.23 -14.47
CA ASP A 235 10.50 -10.54 -13.21
C ASP A 235 9.48 -11.00 -12.19
N VAL A 236 8.18 -10.85 -12.49
CA VAL A 236 7.07 -11.15 -11.58
C VAL A 236 6.27 -12.35 -12.07
N GLU A 237 6.28 -13.41 -11.28
CA GLU A 237 5.48 -14.61 -11.49
C GLU A 237 4.27 -14.63 -10.55
N LEU A 238 3.10 -15.01 -11.06
CA LEU A 238 1.94 -15.34 -10.24
C LEU A 238 1.98 -16.83 -9.88
N VAL A 239 2.24 -17.14 -8.62
CA VAL A 239 2.35 -18.50 -8.11
C VAL A 239 0.96 -19.00 -7.70
N LEU A 240 0.41 -19.92 -8.50
CA LEU A 240 -0.91 -20.54 -8.28
C LEU A 240 -0.81 -21.89 -7.54
N ASN A 241 0.23 -22.67 -7.85
CA ASN A 241 0.42 -24.02 -7.33
C ASN A 241 1.40 -23.99 -6.16
N SER A 242 0.88 -23.74 -4.96
CA SER A 242 1.68 -23.76 -3.74
C SER A 242 0.92 -24.39 -2.58
N THR A 243 1.59 -24.54 -1.44
CA THR A 243 0.95 -24.95 -0.18
C THR A 243 0.10 -23.85 0.44
N GLU A 244 0.16 -22.62 -0.09
CA GLU A 244 -0.64 -21.49 0.39
C GLU A 244 -2.09 -21.60 -0.10
N ASP A 245 -3.00 -21.18 0.76
CA ASP A 245 -4.44 -21.19 0.48
C ASP A 245 -4.83 -20.28 -0.69
N TYR A 246 -4.04 -19.22 -0.94
CA TYR A 246 -4.28 -18.22 -1.97
C TYR A 246 -3.02 -17.96 -2.81
N PRO A 247 -3.18 -17.63 -4.10
CA PRO A 247 -2.08 -17.20 -4.95
C PRO A 247 -1.36 -15.96 -4.43
N TYR A 248 -0.07 -15.87 -4.76
CA TYR A 248 0.77 -14.72 -4.49
C TYR A 248 1.65 -14.41 -5.69
N ILE A 249 2.21 -13.20 -5.74
CA ILE A 249 3.26 -12.86 -6.70
C ILE A 249 4.63 -13.02 -6.07
N LYS A 250 5.60 -13.42 -6.88
CA LYS A 250 7.00 -13.53 -6.50
C LYS A 250 7.85 -12.77 -7.52
N ASN A 251 8.78 -11.97 -7.05
CA ASN A 251 9.85 -11.45 -7.88
C ASN A 251 10.90 -12.56 -8.03
N VAL A 252 11.06 -13.10 -9.24
CA VAL A 252 11.97 -14.23 -9.49
C VAL A 252 13.42 -13.79 -9.62
N VAL A 253 13.69 -12.50 -9.83
CA VAL A 253 15.04 -11.94 -9.94
C VAL A 253 15.64 -11.74 -8.56
N SER A 254 14.91 -11.11 -7.63
CA SER A 254 15.35 -10.93 -6.24
C SER A 254 14.96 -12.09 -5.32
N ASN A 255 14.15 -13.03 -5.83
CA ASN A 255 13.58 -14.14 -5.05
C ASN A 255 12.67 -13.68 -3.89
N GLU A 256 12.13 -12.46 -3.97
CA GLU A 256 11.29 -11.85 -2.94
C GLU A 256 9.78 -12.02 -3.16
N ARG A 257 9.03 -11.95 -2.07
CA ARG A 257 7.55 -11.90 -2.10
C ARG A 257 7.11 -10.48 -1.70
N PRO A 258 6.84 -9.60 -2.67
CA PRO A 258 6.46 -8.22 -2.38
C PRO A 258 5.11 -8.16 -1.65
N LEU A 259 4.98 -7.14 -0.80
CA LEU A 259 3.83 -6.95 0.10
C LEU A 259 2.82 -5.93 -0.45
N ILE A 260 3.24 -5.11 -1.42
CA ILE A 260 2.45 -4.10 -2.11
C ILE A 260 2.82 -4.17 -3.59
N VAL A 261 1.82 -4.20 -4.47
CA VAL A 261 2.03 -4.18 -5.93
C VAL A 261 1.46 -2.90 -6.54
N HIS A 262 2.23 -2.27 -7.41
CA HIS A 262 1.91 -1.02 -8.09
C HIS A 262 1.96 -1.23 -9.61
N GLY A 263 0.81 -1.12 -10.26
CA GLY A 263 0.64 -1.20 -11.71
C GLY A 263 1.04 0.09 -12.44
N ASN A 264 2.16 0.69 -12.07
CA ASN A 264 2.60 1.99 -12.57
C ASN A 264 2.73 2.05 -14.10
N GLY A 265 2.59 3.26 -14.65
CA GLY A 265 2.71 3.50 -16.09
C GLY A 265 1.76 2.61 -16.92
N PRO A 266 2.25 1.89 -17.95
CA PRO A 266 1.43 1.07 -18.84
C PRO A 266 0.98 -0.28 -18.24
N SER A 267 1.36 -0.60 -17.00
CA SER A 267 1.15 -1.93 -16.40
C SER A 267 -0.22 -2.11 -15.71
N LYS A 268 -1.16 -1.17 -15.90
CA LYS A 268 -2.51 -1.21 -15.30
C LYS A 268 -3.28 -2.49 -15.67
N LEU A 269 -3.18 -2.94 -16.92
CA LEU A 269 -3.83 -4.17 -17.38
C LEU A 269 -3.24 -5.42 -16.72
N LYS A 270 -1.93 -5.45 -16.49
CA LYS A 270 -1.30 -6.56 -15.78
C LYS A 270 -1.76 -6.61 -14.32
N LEU A 271 -1.84 -5.44 -13.67
CA LEU A 271 -2.41 -5.36 -12.32
C LEU A 271 -3.87 -5.84 -12.29
N ASN A 272 -4.68 -5.48 -13.29
CA ASN A 272 -6.05 -6.00 -13.41
C ASN A 272 -6.06 -7.54 -13.47
N GLN A 273 -5.17 -8.14 -14.26
CA GLN A 273 -5.04 -9.61 -14.33
C GLN A 273 -4.66 -10.20 -12.97
N PHE A 274 -3.67 -9.64 -12.29
CA PHE A 274 -3.26 -10.09 -10.95
C PHE A 274 -4.38 -9.92 -9.92
N SER A 275 -5.18 -8.86 -10.02
CA SER A 275 -6.27 -8.59 -9.08
C SER A 275 -7.41 -9.61 -9.10
N ASN A 276 -7.49 -10.43 -10.15
CA ASN A 276 -8.44 -11.55 -10.21
C ASN A 276 -8.06 -12.69 -9.24
N TYR A 277 -6.82 -12.74 -8.78
CA TYR A 277 -6.28 -13.81 -7.93
C TYR A 277 -5.83 -13.30 -6.56
N LEU A 278 -5.10 -12.20 -6.54
CA LEU A 278 -4.47 -11.64 -5.34
C LEU A 278 -5.48 -11.03 -4.36
N ALA A 279 -5.02 -10.76 -3.13
CA ALA A 279 -5.84 -10.24 -2.03
C ALA A 279 -7.10 -11.10 -1.81
N ASN A 280 -6.90 -12.41 -1.74
CA ASN A 280 -7.95 -13.41 -1.52
C ASN A 280 -9.14 -13.26 -2.48
N ALA A 281 -8.87 -12.93 -3.75
CA ALA A 281 -9.92 -12.81 -4.77
C ALA A 281 -10.36 -14.17 -5.29
N TRP A 282 -9.41 -15.08 -5.52
CA TRP A 282 -9.66 -16.42 -6.02
C TRP A 282 -8.64 -17.42 -5.50
N SER A 283 -9.06 -18.67 -5.25
CA SER A 283 -8.13 -19.80 -5.05
C SER A 283 -8.65 -21.10 -5.65
N VAL A 284 -7.76 -22.08 -5.81
CA VAL A 284 -8.11 -23.42 -6.31
C VAL A 284 -9.13 -24.11 -5.40
N SER A 285 -8.99 -23.96 -4.09
CA SER A 285 -9.84 -24.64 -3.10
C SER A 285 -11.18 -23.94 -2.87
N LYS A 286 -11.24 -22.60 -2.96
CA LYS A 286 -12.42 -21.79 -2.60
C LYS A 286 -13.11 -21.17 -3.80
N GLY A 287 -12.53 -21.25 -5.01
CA GLY A 287 -13.05 -20.57 -6.18
C GLY A 287 -12.98 -19.04 -6.05
N CYS A 288 -13.91 -18.34 -6.68
CA CYS A 288 -13.96 -16.88 -6.70
C CYS A 288 -14.63 -16.30 -5.44
N LYS A 289 -13.84 -15.97 -4.43
CA LYS A 289 -14.34 -15.31 -3.21
C LYS A 289 -14.83 -13.89 -3.46
N MET A 290 -14.21 -13.16 -4.39
CA MET A 290 -14.67 -11.81 -4.76
C MET A 290 -16.09 -11.82 -5.36
N CYS A 291 -16.49 -12.91 -5.99
CA CYS A 291 -17.82 -13.06 -6.59
C CYS A 291 -18.90 -13.07 -5.51
N ASP A 292 -18.64 -13.72 -4.37
CA ASP A 292 -19.54 -13.75 -3.22
C ASP A 292 -19.70 -12.36 -2.58
N GLU A 293 -18.63 -11.56 -2.57
CA GLU A 293 -18.64 -10.21 -2.00
C GLU A 293 -19.45 -9.21 -2.85
N LYS A 294 -19.55 -9.47 -4.16
CA LYS A 294 -20.32 -8.64 -5.11
C LYS A 294 -21.68 -9.23 -5.43
N TYR A 295 -21.99 -10.42 -4.90
CA TYR A 295 -23.25 -11.08 -5.15
C TYR A 295 -24.40 -10.24 -4.58
N THR A 296 -25.31 -9.83 -5.44
CA THR A 296 -26.52 -9.09 -5.06
C THR A 296 -27.72 -9.94 -5.41
N VAL A 297 -28.51 -10.32 -4.40
CA VAL A 297 -29.80 -10.96 -4.61
C VAL A 297 -30.79 -9.88 -5.01
N LEU A 298 -31.29 -9.96 -6.24
CA LEU A 298 -32.42 -9.14 -6.67
C LEU A 298 -33.68 -9.66 -5.99
N LYS A 299 -34.54 -8.74 -5.56
CA LYS A 299 -35.85 -9.10 -5.00
C LYS A 299 -36.91 -8.92 -6.09
N ASP A 300 -37.80 -9.90 -6.18
CA ASP A 300 -38.87 -9.92 -7.19
C ASP A 300 -39.77 -8.67 -7.11
N ASP A 301 -39.93 -8.09 -5.91
CA ASP A 301 -40.72 -6.87 -5.70
C ASP A 301 -39.97 -5.55 -6.01
N ALA A 302 -38.69 -5.64 -6.36
CA ALA A 302 -37.80 -4.49 -6.56
C ALA A 302 -36.76 -4.73 -7.66
N LEU A 303 -37.16 -5.36 -8.76
CA LEU A 303 -36.28 -5.55 -9.91
C LEU A 303 -35.94 -4.20 -10.57
N PRO A 304 -34.66 -3.94 -10.90
CA PRO A 304 -34.29 -2.73 -11.63
C PRO A 304 -34.84 -2.76 -13.06
N ASN A 305 -35.15 -1.58 -13.60
CA ASN A 305 -35.52 -1.46 -15.01
C ASN A 305 -34.33 -1.83 -15.90
N VAL A 306 -34.52 -2.80 -16.80
CA VAL A 306 -33.50 -3.25 -17.75
C VAL A 306 -33.90 -2.85 -19.17
N LEU A 307 -32.99 -2.19 -19.87
CA LEU A 307 -33.10 -2.00 -21.31
C LEU A 307 -32.43 -3.19 -22.01
N MET A 308 -33.22 -4.04 -22.66
CA MET A 308 -32.70 -5.11 -23.50
C MET A 308 -32.55 -4.61 -24.93
N ALA A 309 -31.31 -4.57 -25.42
CA ALA A 309 -31.00 -4.26 -26.81
C ALA A 309 -30.56 -5.53 -27.55
N VAL A 310 -31.25 -5.85 -28.63
CA VAL A 310 -30.99 -7.05 -29.45
C VAL A 310 -30.44 -6.60 -30.80
N PHE A 311 -29.28 -7.13 -31.17
CA PHE A 311 -28.58 -6.78 -32.42
C PHE A 311 -28.47 -8.00 -33.32
N ILE A 312 -28.96 -7.89 -34.56
CA ILE A 312 -28.87 -8.93 -35.60
C ILE A 312 -28.14 -8.30 -36.80
N GLU A 313 -26.81 -8.32 -36.76
CA GLU A 313 -25.98 -7.56 -37.70
C GLU A 313 -25.64 -8.34 -38.99
N GLN A 314 -25.88 -9.64 -38.99
CA GLN A 314 -25.63 -10.53 -40.12
C GLN A 314 -26.68 -11.63 -40.17
N PRO A 315 -26.85 -12.34 -41.31
CA PRO A 315 -27.73 -13.49 -41.38
C PRO A 315 -27.37 -14.54 -40.32
N THR A 316 -28.20 -14.65 -39.29
CA THR A 316 -28.01 -15.57 -38.16
C THR A 316 -29.02 -16.73 -38.27
N PRO A 317 -28.56 -17.98 -38.41
CA PRO A 317 -29.42 -19.15 -38.34
C PRO A 317 -30.13 -19.26 -36.99
N PHE A 318 -31.29 -19.91 -36.95
CA PHE A 318 -32.09 -20.14 -35.74
C PHE A 318 -32.56 -18.86 -35.03
N LEU A 319 -32.84 -17.80 -35.81
CA LEU A 319 -33.26 -16.50 -35.28
C LEU A 319 -34.61 -16.58 -34.56
N GLU A 320 -35.56 -17.37 -35.08
CA GLU A 320 -36.89 -17.55 -34.47
C GLU A 320 -36.77 -18.20 -33.08
N GLU A 321 -35.91 -19.21 -32.95
CA GLU A 321 -35.63 -19.87 -31.68
C GLU A 321 -34.97 -18.91 -30.70
N PHE A 322 -34.01 -18.09 -31.16
CA PHE A 322 -33.38 -17.06 -30.33
C PHE A 322 -34.39 -16.04 -29.79
N LEU A 323 -35.27 -15.52 -30.64
CA LEU A 323 -36.34 -14.58 -30.22
C LEU A 323 -37.32 -15.25 -29.24
N THR A 324 -37.67 -16.51 -29.47
CA THR A 324 -38.51 -17.29 -28.55
C THR A 324 -37.86 -17.47 -27.17
N GLN A 325 -36.53 -17.56 -27.09
CA GLN A 325 -35.82 -17.63 -25.81
C GLN A 325 -35.82 -16.28 -25.08
N ILE A 326 -35.80 -15.16 -25.79
CA ILE A 326 -35.91 -13.82 -25.18
C ILE A 326 -37.24 -13.68 -24.42
N GLU A 327 -38.36 -14.15 -25.01
CA GLU A 327 -39.67 -14.13 -24.33
C GLU A 327 -39.71 -14.97 -23.05
N LYS A 328 -38.78 -15.91 -22.89
CA LYS A 328 -38.71 -16.83 -21.74
C LYS A 328 -37.69 -16.42 -20.68
N VAL A 329 -37.06 -15.26 -20.83
CA VAL A 329 -36.11 -14.76 -19.83
C VAL A 329 -36.86 -14.53 -18.50
N ASP A 330 -36.37 -15.17 -17.45
CA ASP A 330 -36.96 -15.11 -16.11
C ASP A 330 -36.57 -13.80 -15.41
N TYR A 331 -37.28 -12.72 -15.75
CA TYR A 331 -37.07 -11.38 -15.22
C TYR A 331 -38.40 -10.62 -15.24
N HIS A 332 -39.23 -10.80 -14.21
CA HIS A 332 -40.62 -10.32 -14.16
C HIS A 332 -41.01 -9.73 -12.81
#